data_AF-A0A9D9DP69-F1
#
_entry.id   AF-A0A9D9DP69-F1
#
_cell.length_a   1.000
_cell.length_b   1.000
_cell.length_c   1.000
_cell.angle_alpha   90.00
_cell.angle_beta   90.00
_cell.angle_gamma   90.00
#
_symmetry.space_group_name_H-M   'P 1'
#
loop_
_entity.id
_entity.type
_entity.pdbx_description
1 polymer ?
#
loop_
_entity_poly.entity_id
_entity_poly.type
_entity_poly.pdbx_seq_one_letter_code
_entity_poly.pdbx_strand_id
1 'polypeptide(L)'
;MIIEKEDFEVKIKPEDEIILLSEICRKYDDFEDLRNQQLTDIKLVRNAIYNSHLQGQNGWNSKIELPDIYELAQTLKSHLCENLYSHPDAMFDVSGTTPETQDYANRQKAMLVNTFEQMHLENEIEKIVDSIVETGECTLFVGWETNIKQIRRAKTTEELLTVSDNKNFVLENKVVYDNAKVKYIKPEDFVFDKTNKDNWDSCAKIYRTFRTLDDIFCDKSNNLLTDEKLENLKGVVANKRLRSDEERGFEGNRLEILEYWGDIELTDGTVLKNRLITVAGRREIIRFETNPFVINPFIHANIIECPTTGRGISPLRVALVLSDISSTILNKQIDALALMINPPYLAPKGCFKGQQDVRPGKIIEYDSALMTTAPAPLSFDKAMQGWDFLSYFKSTIESATGIFKNMAGNLQTTQRTATELNYSVSGQEARLNMMLDAINRKIIIPMVQKTAEIISNFKLGNEVVRIDSHGKAVFETIDDNVRNANYIYRYGDRKATFERKSRLKEMFEVVQAFAQLPDVSEQIDWLECFKFALEQYGIENSSNFLLQDNN
;
A
#
# COMPACT_ATOMS: atom_id res chain seq x y z
N MET A 1 42.23 -5.03 -10.10
CA MET A 1 42.20 -4.09 -8.97
C MET A 1 41.34 -2.92 -9.41
N ILE A 2 40.06 -2.93 -9.02
CA ILE A 2 39.18 -1.77 -9.22
C ILE A 2 39.53 -0.82 -8.09
N ILE A 3 40.06 0.35 -8.43
CA ILE A 3 40.42 1.36 -7.44
C ILE A 3 39.10 1.99 -7.00
N GLU A 4 38.62 1.59 -5.83
CA GLU A 4 37.43 2.15 -5.19
C GLU A 4 37.78 3.54 -4.65
N LYS A 5 37.14 4.58 -5.16
CA LYS A 5 37.27 5.95 -4.65
C LYS A 5 35.91 6.42 -4.14
N GLU A 6 35.78 6.53 -2.83
CA GLU A 6 34.71 7.29 -2.16
C GLU A 6 35.02 8.80 -2.24
N ASP A 7 35.22 9.34 -3.45
CA ASP A 7 35.42 10.78 -3.62
C ASP A 7 34.05 11.49 -3.55
N PHE A 8 33.87 12.29 -2.51
CA PHE A 8 32.62 12.99 -2.17
C PHE A 8 32.21 14.06 -3.19
N GLU A 9 33.14 14.60 -3.98
CA GLU A 9 32.86 15.65 -4.96
C GLU A 9 33.53 15.35 -6.31
N VAL A 10 32.88 14.51 -7.13
CA VAL A 10 33.27 14.34 -8.53
C VAL A 10 32.46 15.32 -9.38
N LYS A 11 33.13 16.32 -9.98
CA LYS A 11 32.51 17.17 -11.00
C LYS A 11 32.48 16.43 -12.33
N ILE A 12 31.28 16.20 -12.86
CA ILE A 12 31.10 15.54 -14.16
C ILE A 12 31.56 16.48 -15.28
N LYS A 13 32.24 15.92 -16.29
CA LYS A 13 32.56 16.66 -17.53
C LYS A 13 31.30 16.77 -18.41
N PRO A 14 31.12 17.85 -19.18
CA PRO A 14 29.91 18.03 -20.00
C PRO A 14 29.67 16.90 -21.03
N GLU A 15 30.73 16.24 -21.50
CA GLU A 15 30.61 15.08 -22.41
C GLU A 15 30.03 13.85 -21.72
N ASP A 16 30.46 13.57 -20.49
CA ASP A 16 29.96 12.46 -19.67
C ASP A 16 28.51 12.71 -19.22
N GLU A 17 28.12 13.97 -19.03
CA GLU A 17 26.75 14.36 -18.66
C GLU A 17 25.72 13.94 -19.73
N ILE A 18 26.03 14.15 -21.01
CA ILE A 18 25.15 13.78 -22.13
C ILE A 18 25.00 12.26 -22.22
N ILE A 19 26.10 11.52 -22.05
CA ILE A 19 26.09 10.06 -22.10
C ILE A 19 25.25 9.51 -20.93
N LEU A 20 25.50 9.97 -19.71
CA LEU A 20 24.76 9.58 -18.51
C LEU A 20 23.26 9.85 -18.66
N LEU A 21 22.89 11.02 -19.20
CA LEU A 21 21.50 11.36 -19.45
C LEU A 21 20.84 10.38 -20.41
N SER A 22 21.51 10.06 -21.53
CA SER A 22 21.00 9.09 -22.49
C SER A 22 20.88 7.69 -21.90
N GLU A 23 21.82 7.29 -21.04
CA GLU A 23 21.85 5.99 -20.39
C GLU A 23 20.71 5.84 -19.38
N ILE A 24 20.48 6.84 -18.52
CA ILE A 24 19.39 6.82 -17.53
C ILE A 24 18.03 6.77 -18.24
N CYS A 25 17.83 7.56 -19.29
CA CYS A 25 16.58 7.55 -20.05
C CYS A 25 16.36 6.19 -20.72
N ARG A 26 17.40 5.60 -21.31
CA ARG A 26 17.32 4.26 -21.92
C ARG A 26 17.02 3.18 -20.87
N LYS A 27 17.73 3.17 -19.73
CA LYS A 27 17.48 2.24 -18.62
C LYS A 27 16.04 2.35 -18.13
N TYR A 28 15.52 3.56 -18.02
CA TYR A 28 14.13 3.78 -17.65
C TYR A 28 13.17 3.14 -18.66
N ASP A 29 13.34 3.41 -19.95
CA ASP A 29 12.47 2.85 -20.99
C ASP A 29 12.59 1.30 -21.06
N ASP A 30 13.79 0.74 -20.90
CA ASP A 30 14.00 -0.71 -20.84
C ASP A 30 13.26 -1.35 -19.66
N PHE A 31 13.36 -0.75 -18.47
CA PHE A 31 12.65 -1.24 -17.29
C PHE A 31 11.13 -1.03 -17.38
N GLU A 32 10.69 0.03 -18.06
CA GLU A 32 9.28 0.31 -18.36
C GLU A 32 8.66 -0.79 -19.22
N ASP A 33 9.36 -1.16 -20.29
CA ASP A 33 8.90 -2.16 -21.25
C ASP A 33 8.76 -3.54 -20.59
N LEU A 34 9.69 -3.90 -19.69
CA LEU A 34 9.62 -5.14 -18.91
C LEU A 34 8.40 -5.21 -17.98
N ARG A 35 7.86 -4.08 -17.51
CA ARG A 35 6.69 -4.04 -16.61
C ARG A 35 5.36 -3.77 -17.32
N ASN A 36 5.34 -3.59 -18.64
CA ASN A 36 4.14 -3.19 -19.38
C ASN A 36 2.93 -4.15 -19.17
N GLN A 37 3.21 -5.46 -19.11
CA GLN A 37 2.18 -6.45 -18.80
C GLN A 37 1.52 -6.19 -17.43
N GLN A 38 2.34 -5.91 -16.41
CA GLN A 38 1.86 -5.61 -15.07
C GLN A 38 1.02 -4.33 -15.04
N LEU A 39 1.45 -3.26 -15.72
CA LEU A 39 0.69 -2.01 -15.80
C LEU A 39 -0.68 -2.22 -16.43
N THR A 40 -0.76 -3.07 -17.45
CA THR A 40 -2.03 -3.46 -18.07
C THR A 40 -2.93 -4.18 -17.08
N ASP A 41 -2.38 -5.13 -16.32
CA ASP A 41 -3.12 -5.88 -15.31
C ASP A 41 -3.65 -4.98 -14.18
N ILE A 42 -2.82 -4.05 -13.69
CA ILE A 42 -3.20 -3.06 -12.67
C ILE A 42 -4.38 -2.21 -13.16
N LYS A 43 -4.33 -1.74 -14.41
CA LYS A 43 -5.42 -0.96 -15.01
C LYS A 43 -6.72 -1.77 -15.09
N LEU A 44 -6.65 -3.05 -15.47
CA LEU A 44 -7.82 -3.93 -15.52
C LEU A 44 -8.43 -4.15 -14.13
N VAL A 45 -7.60 -4.43 -13.11
CA VAL A 45 -8.06 -4.60 -11.73
C VAL A 45 -8.71 -3.32 -11.21
N ARG A 46 -8.05 -2.16 -11.37
CA ARG A 46 -8.60 -0.86 -10.93
C ARG A 46 -9.92 -0.52 -11.62
N ASN A 47 -10.01 -0.77 -12.92
CA ASN A 47 -11.27 -0.58 -13.65
C ASN A 47 -12.38 -1.48 -13.09
N ALA A 48 -12.10 -2.75 -12.82
CA ALA A 48 -13.09 -3.66 -12.25
C ALA A 48 -13.51 -3.30 -10.81
N ILE A 49 -12.63 -2.66 -10.03
CA ILE A 49 -12.95 -2.20 -8.66
C ILE A 49 -13.78 -0.91 -8.69
N TYR A 50 -13.35 0.10 -9.46
CA TYR A 50 -13.88 1.46 -9.35
C TYR A 50 -14.84 1.86 -10.47
N ASN A 51 -14.65 1.33 -11.69
CA ASN A 51 -15.43 1.72 -12.86
C ASN A 51 -16.60 0.76 -13.08
N SER A 52 -17.64 0.87 -12.26
CA SER A 52 -18.95 0.26 -12.58
C SER A 52 -19.70 1.17 -13.55
N HIS A 53 -19.54 0.94 -14.87
CA HIS A 53 -20.20 1.75 -15.89
C HIS A 53 -21.73 1.72 -15.72
N LEU A 54 -22.29 2.82 -15.19
CA LEU A 54 -23.74 3.08 -15.21
C LEU A 54 -24.13 3.60 -16.60
N GLN A 55 -24.22 2.72 -17.60
CA GLN A 55 -24.80 3.08 -18.90
C GLN A 55 -26.10 2.34 -19.19
N GLY A 56 -27.18 3.13 -19.39
CA GLY A 56 -28.38 2.73 -20.11
C GLY A 56 -29.24 1.67 -19.43
N GLN A 57 -29.80 1.97 -18.26
CA GLN A 57 -30.58 1.02 -17.46
C GLN A 57 -31.91 0.51 -18.06
N ASN A 58 -32.28 0.84 -19.29
CA ASN A 58 -33.57 0.39 -19.84
C ASN A 58 -33.47 0.15 -21.36
N GLY A 59 -33.15 -1.09 -21.76
CA GLY A 59 -33.19 -1.51 -23.15
C GLY A 59 -32.60 -2.91 -23.42
N TRP A 60 -32.96 -3.49 -24.57
CA TRP A 60 -32.29 -4.65 -25.19
C TRP A 60 -30.80 -4.34 -25.38
N ASN A 61 -29.92 -5.32 -25.18
CA ASN A 61 -28.45 -5.18 -25.12
C ASN A 61 -27.96 -4.59 -23.79
N SER A 62 -28.32 -5.26 -22.69
CA SER A 62 -27.88 -4.88 -21.35
C SER A 62 -26.37 -5.01 -21.20
N LYS A 63 -25.72 -3.99 -20.62
CA LYS A 63 -24.29 -3.97 -20.31
C LYS A 63 -24.09 -3.71 -18.82
N ILE A 64 -24.48 -4.70 -18.01
CA ILE A 64 -24.32 -4.68 -16.56
C ILE A 64 -23.04 -5.42 -16.21
N GLU A 65 -22.22 -4.79 -15.39
CA GLU A 65 -21.06 -5.42 -14.74
C GLU A 65 -21.40 -5.71 -13.28
N LEU A 66 -21.08 -6.93 -12.83
CA LEU A 66 -21.31 -7.33 -11.44
C LEU A 66 -20.24 -6.71 -10.52
N PRO A 67 -20.62 -6.09 -9.38
CA PRO A 67 -19.68 -5.50 -8.44
C PRO A 67 -18.95 -6.53 -7.55
N ASP A 68 -18.87 -7.79 -7.98
CA ASP A 68 -18.29 -8.88 -7.17
C ASP A 68 -16.80 -8.61 -6.85
N ILE A 69 -16.05 -8.01 -7.78
CA ILE A 69 -14.63 -7.66 -7.57
C ILE A 69 -14.47 -6.55 -6.53
N TYR A 70 -15.36 -5.55 -6.53
CA TYR A 70 -15.38 -4.49 -5.52
C TYR A 70 -15.67 -5.06 -4.12
N GLU A 71 -16.66 -5.94 -3.99
CA GLU A 71 -16.98 -6.58 -2.72
C GLU A 71 -15.78 -7.38 -2.17
N LEU A 72 -15.09 -8.14 -3.02
CA LEU A 72 -13.90 -8.91 -2.63
C LEU A 72 -12.74 -8.01 -2.21
N ALA A 73 -12.51 -6.92 -2.96
CA ALA A 73 -11.48 -5.93 -2.64
C ALA A 73 -11.72 -5.28 -1.27
N GLN A 74 -12.96 -4.84 -0.99
CA GLN A 74 -13.32 -4.24 0.29
C GLN A 74 -13.22 -5.22 1.45
N THR A 75 -13.61 -6.47 1.23
CA THR A 75 -13.50 -7.53 2.24
C THR A 75 -12.02 -7.80 2.60
N LEU A 76 -11.15 -7.90 1.58
CA LEU A 76 -9.72 -8.07 1.79
C LEU A 76 -9.09 -6.85 2.48
N LYS A 77 -9.42 -5.63 2.03
CA LYS A 77 -8.94 -4.38 2.64
C LYS A 77 -9.32 -4.31 4.12
N SER A 78 -10.58 -4.61 4.45
CA SER A 78 -11.08 -4.58 5.83
C SER A 78 -10.31 -5.54 6.73
N HIS A 79 -10.10 -6.78 6.28
CA HIS A 79 -9.35 -7.79 7.03
C HIS A 79 -7.88 -7.40 7.22
N LEU A 80 -7.23 -6.86 6.18
CA LEU A 80 -5.84 -6.40 6.27
C LEU A 80 -5.72 -5.21 7.22
N CYS A 81 -6.62 -4.22 7.12
CA CYS A 81 -6.61 -3.05 8.01
C CYS A 81 -6.84 -3.47 9.46
N GLU A 82 -7.82 -4.33 9.74
CA GLU A 82 -8.09 -4.78 11.09
C GLU A 82 -6.85 -5.42 11.73
N ASN A 83 -6.12 -6.26 11.00
CA ASN A 83 -5.00 -7.03 11.55
C ASN A 83 -3.66 -6.28 11.55
N LEU A 84 -3.42 -5.38 10.58
CA LEU A 84 -2.19 -4.58 10.50
C LEU A 84 -2.24 -3.35 11.41
N TYR A 85 -3.44 -2.84 11.73
CA TYR A 85 -3.61 -1.54 12.36
C TYR A 85 -4.40 -1.61 13.68
N SER A 86 -3.75 -1.21 14.79
CA SER A 86 -4.38 -0.81 16.05
C SER A 86 -3.66 0.36 16.72
N HIS A 87 -2.33 0.29 16.78
CA HIS A 87 -1.47 1.32 17.36
C HIS A 87 -0.02 1.07 16.89
N PRO A 88 0.81 2.10 16.60
CA PRO A 88 2.20 1.91 16.20
C PRO A 88 3.03 1.06 17.18
N ASP A 89 2.70 1.14 18.48
CA ASP A 89 3.33 0.36 19.55
C ASP A 89 3.11 -1.17 19.46
N ALA A 90 1.95 -1.58 18.91
CA ALA A 90 1.61 -2.99 18.74
C ALA A 90 2.18 -3.61 17.45
N MET A 91 2.74 -2.78 16.55
CA MET A 91 3.17 -3.20 15.21
C MET A 91 4.51 -3.95 15.23
N PHE A 92 5.40 -3.62 16.15
CA PHE A 92 6.73 -4.22 16.25
C PHE A 92 7.21 -4.27 17.71
N ASP A 93 8.19 -5.13 17.94
CA ASP A 93 8.89 -5.28 19.20
C ASP A 93 10.40 -5.14 18.98
N VAL A 94 11.10 -4.64 19.98
CA VAL A 94 12.54 -4.36 19.93
C VAL A 94 13.22 -5.18 21.01
N SER A 95 14.22 -5.96 20.61
CA SER A 95 15.05 -6.74 21.53
C SER A 95 16.52 -6.41 21.35
N GLY A 96 17.24 -6.27 22.47
CA GLY A 96 18.68 -6.09 22.47
C GLY A 96 19.41 -7.38 22.15
N THR A 97 20.61 -7.26 21.57
CA THR A 97 21.49 -8.41 21.31
C THR A 97 22.36 -8.75 22.53
N THR A 98 22.64 -7.75 23.37
CA THR A 98 23.39 -7.84 24.62
C THR A 98 22.57 -7.34 25.81
N PRO A 99 22.91 -7.70 27.06
CA PRO A 99 22.22 -7.20 28.26
C PRO A 99 22.14 -5.67 28.32
N GLU A 100 23.22 -4.97 27.99
CA GLU A 100 23.25 -3.50 27.95
C GLU A 100 22.28 -2.94 26.89
N THR A 101 22.25 -3.53 25.70
CA THR A 101 21.30 -3.09 24.65
C THR A 101 19.85 -3.47 24.96
N GLN A 102 19.63 -4.49 25.79
CA GLN A 102 18.28 -4.87 26.21
C GLN A 102 17.67 -3.80 27.12
N ASP A 103 18.47 -3.19 28.00
CA ASP A 103 18.03 -2.05 28.83
C ASP A 103 17.65 -0.83 27.96
N TYR A 104 18.30 -0.66 26.81
CA TYR A 104 18.00 0.41 25.86
C TYR A 104 16.84 0.09 24.89
N ALA A 105 16.43 -1.17 24.77
CA ALA A 105 15.45 -1.58 23.76
C ALA A 105 14.09 -0.88 23.94
N ASN A 106 13.63 -0.73 25.19
CA ASN A 106 12.37 -0.04 25.50
C ASN A 106 12.42 1.44 25.12
N ARG A 107 13.56 2.10 25.33
CA ARG A 107 13.77 3.51 24.94
C ARG A 107 13.75 3.67 23.43
N GLN A 108 14.43 2.77 22.73
CA GLN A 108 14.46 2.76 21.27
C GLN A 108 13.07 2.51 20.68
N LYS A 109 12.30 1.58 21.26
CA LYS A 109 10.91 1.34 20.86
C LYS A 109 10.06 2.60 21.03
N ALA A 110 10.11 3.24 22.20
CA ALA A 110 9.35 4.46 22.47
C ALA A 110 9.72 5.61 21.51
N MET A 111 11.00 5.76 21.16
CA MET A 111 11.45 6.74 20.15
C MET A 111 10.77 6.53 18.79
N LEU A 112 10.78 5.27 18.34
CA LEU A 112 10.24 4.89 17.04
C LEU A 112 8.72 5.05 17.03
N VAL A 113 8.03 4.63 18.09
CA VAL A 113 6.57 4.82 18.24
C VAL A 113 6.20 6.30 18.15
N ASN A 114 6.86 7.17 18.92
CA ASN A 114 6.61 8.63 18.85
C ASN A 114 6.90 9.19 17.46
N THR A 115 7.94 8.71 16.79
CA THR A 115 8.25 9.13 15.40
C THR A 115 7.16 8.68 14.42
N PHE A 116 6.68 7.44 14.55
CA PHE A 116 5.59 6.90 13.73
C PHE A 116 4.26 7.64 13.93
N GLU A 117 3.97 8.09 15.14
CA GLU A 117 2.81 8.94 15.44
C GLU A 117 2.96 10.34 14.81
N GLN A 118 4.13 10.98 14.97
CA GLN A 118 4.40 12.31 14.41
C GLN A 118 4.33 12.35 12.89
N MET A 119 4.72 11.27 12.21
CA MET A 119 4.68 11.18 10.74
C MET A 119 3.31 10.75 10.19
N HIS A 120 2.32 10.49 11.07
CA HIS A 120 1.00 9.98 10.69
C HIS A 120 1.08 8.72 9.82
N LEU A 121 1.85 7.72 10.27
CA LEU A 121 2.09 6.47 9.54
C LEU A 121 0.78 5.78 9.09
N GLU A 122 -0.29 5.95 9.86
CA GLU A 122 -1.61 5.37 9.64
C GLU A 122 -2.13 5.65 8.22
N ASN A 123 -1.99 6.89 7.76
CA ASN A 123 -2.42 7.32 6.42
C ASN A 123 -1.59 6.66 5.32
N GLU A 124 -0.31 6.37 5.59
CA GLU A 124 0.56 5.69 4.64
C GLU A 124 0.30 4.19 4.63
N ILE A 125 0.01 3.57 5.78
CA ILE A 125 -0.39 2.15 5.87
C ILE A 125 -1.68 1.90 5.09
N GLU A 126 -2.67 2.80 5.14
CA GLU A 126 -3.88 2.63 4.34
C GLU A 126 -3.55 2.58 2.84
N LYS A 127 -2.67 3.47 2.35
CA LYS A 127 -2.19 3.45 0.96
C LYS A 127 -1.41 2.18 0.62
N ILE A 128 -0.64 1.65 1.57
CA ILE A 128 0.08 0.37 1.41
C ILE A 128 -0.93 -0.76 1.20
N VAL A 129 -1.97 -0.83 2.03
CA VAL A 129 -3.02 -1.85 1.93
C VAL A 129 -3.76 -1.74 0.60
N ASP A 130 -4.13 -0.53 0.19
CA ASP A 130 -4.77 -0.28 -1.11
C ASP A 130 -3.87 -0.75 -2.27
N SER A 131 -2.59 -0.41 -2.24
CA SER A 131 -1.61 -0.84 -3.25
C SER A 131 -1.50 -2.36 -3.33
N ILE A 132 -1.46 -3.02 -2.18
CA ILE A 132 -1.36 -4.48 -2.09
C ILE A 132 -2.59 -5.15 -2.72
N VAL A 133 -3.79 -4.65 -2.43
CA VAL A 133 -5.04 -5.21 -2.96
C VAL A 133 -5.12 -4.98 -4.47
N GLU A 134 -4.81 -3.77 -4.93
CA GLU A 134 -4.94 -3.39 -6.34
C GLU A 134 -3.84 -3.96 -7.24
N THR A 135 -2.59 -3.99 -6.76
CA THR A 135 -1.41 -4.27 -7.60
C THR A 135 -0.64 -5.52 -7.16
N GLY A 136 -0.78 -5.94 -5.90
CA GLY A 136 -0.01 -7.06 -5.32
C GLY A 136 1.43 -6.71 -4.94
N GLU A 137 1.83 -5.45 -5.13
CA GLU A 137 3.11 -4.91 -4.66
C GLU A 137 2.95 -3.59 -3.93
N CYS A 138 3.96 -3.26 -3.15
CA CYS A 138 4.10 -1.97 -2.50
C CYS A 138 5.55 -1.52 -2.55
N THR A 139 5.75 -0.24 -2.80
CA THR A 139 7.06 0.41 -2.69
C THR A 139 6.97 1.56 -1.71
N LEU A 140 7.90 1.61 -0.76
CA LEU A 140 8.05 2.68 0.21
C LEU A 140 9.38 3.38 0.01
N PHE A 141 9.37 4.68 0.29
CA PHE A 141 10.57 5.48 0.45
C PHE A 141 10.65 5.96 1.90
N VAL A 142 11.74 5.63 2.58
CA VAL A 142 12.05 6.12 3.92
C VAL A 142 13.11 7.20 3.76
N GLY A 143 12.78 8.43 4.12
CA GLY A 143 13.71 9.56 4.01
C GLY A 143 13.58 10.51 5.18
N TRP A 144 14.22 11.67 5.06
CA TRP A 144 14.16 12.76 6.03
C TRP A 144 13.35 13.93 5.46
N GLU A 145 12.43 14.50 6.24
CA GLU A 145 11.67 15.69 5.83
C GLU A 145 11.74 16.77 6.92
N THR A 146 12.11 17.97 6.50
CA THR A 146 12.14 19.16 7.36
C THR A 146 11.11 20.17 6.89
N ASN A 147 10.04 20.38 7.66
CA ASN A 147 9.02 21.37 7.39
C ASN A 147 9.21 22.61 8.27
N ILE A 148 9.48 23.75 7.63
CA ILE A 148 9.65 25.04 8.29
C ILE A 148 8.41 25.89 8.04
N LYS A 149 7.76 26.38 9.10
CA LYS A 149 6.68 27.37 8.99
C LYS A 149 7.15 28.73 9.48
N GLN A 150 6.80 29.78 8.74
CA GLN A 150 6.97 31.15 9.19
C GLN A 150 5.86 31.50 10.18
N ILE A 151 6.25 31.73 11.43
CA ILE A 151 5.33 32.21 12.48
C ILE A 151 5.65 33.66 12.82
N ARG A 152 4.61 34.41 13.19
CA ARG A 152 4.77 35.75 13.75
C ARG A 152 4.96 35.61 15.25
N ARG A 153 6.18 35.87 15.73
CA ARG A 153 6.47 35.98 17.16
C ARG A 153 6.38 37.44 17.58
N ALA A 154 5.81 37.73 18.74
CA ALA A 154 5.90 39.06 19.33
C ALA A 154 7.39 39.42 19.58
N LYS A 155 7.77 40.66 19.34
CA LYS A 155 9.12 41.13 19.70
C LYS A 155 9.30 41.07 21.21
N THR A 156 10.47 40.64 21.66
CA THR A 156 10.85 40.79 23.07
C THR A 156 11.08 42.27 23.39
N THR A 157 10.98 42.63 24.67
CA THR A 157 11.19 44.01 25.15
C THR A 157 12.55 44.59 24.76
N GLU A 158 13.57 43.74 24.62
CA GLU A 158 14.93 44.10 24.20
C GLU A 158 15.02 44.40 22.69
N GLU A 159 14.33 43.62 21.85
CA GLU A 159 14.28 43.80 20.38
C GLU A 159 13.45 45.03 19.97
N LEU A 160 12.42 45.39 20.77
CA LEU A 160 11.63 46.61 20.61
C LEU A 160 12.45 47.89 20.84
N LEU A 161 13.49 47.82 21.68
CA LEU A 161 14.36 48.96 22.00
C LEU A 161 15.49 49.15 20.97
N THR A 162 15.90 48.08 20.27
CA THR A 162 17.00 48.09 19.28
C THR A 162 16.53 48.31 17.85
N VAL A 163 15.33 47.85 17.49
CA VAL A 163 14.81 47.97 16.11
C VAL A 163 13.69 48.99 16.07
N SER A 164 13.98 50.18 15.54
CA SER A 164 13.05 51.30 15.31
C SER A 164 12.08 51.02 14.15
N ASP A 165 11.38 49.88 14.18
CA ASP A 165 10.35 49.52 13.20
C ASP A 165 9.02 49.39 13.94
N ASN A 166 7.99 50.10 13.46
CA ASN A 166 6.64 50.24 14.08
C ASN A 166 5.82 48.93 14.10
N LYS A 167 6.45 47.78 13.80
CA LYS A 167 5.82 46.46 13.81
C LYS A 167 6.18 45.72 15.10
N ASN A 168 5.16 45.30 15.85
CA ASN A 168 5.28 44.58 17.12
C ASN A 168 5.64 43.08 16.99
N PHE A 169 5.88 42.60 15.76
CA PHE A 169 6.14 41.19 15.49
C PHE A 169 7.38 41.00 14.61
N VAL A 170 8.03 39.85 14.77
CA VAL A 170 9.11 39.35 13.92
C VAL A 170 8.61 38.08 13.23
N LEU A 171 8.95 37.94 11.95
CA LEU A 171 8.74 36.70 11.21
C LEU A 171 9.91 35.77 11.55
N GLU A 172 9.61 34.69 12.25
CA GLU A 172 10.58 33.66 12.64
C GLU A 172 10.27 32.36 11.90
N ASN A 173 11.31 31.73 11.38
CA ASN A 173 11.22 30.41 10.78
C ASN A 173 11.24 29.38 11.92
N LYS A 174 10.09 28.78 12.24
CA LYS A 174 10.01 27.68 13.21
C LYS A 174 9.98 26.35 12.47
N VAL A 175 10.89 25.44 12.84
CA VAL A 175 10.85 24.05 12.40
C VAL A 175 9.64 23.39 13.05
N VAL A 176 8.67 22.97 12.24
CA VAL A 176 7.43 22.34 12.67
C VAL A 176 7.55 20.83 12.67
N TYR A 177 8.34 20.29 11.76
CA TYR A 177 8.62 18.87 11.65
C TYR A 177 10.05 18.70 11.15
N ASP A 178 10.81 17.82 11.79
CA ASP A 178 12.18 17.48 11.41
C ASP A 178 12.46 16.07 11.91
N ASN A 179 12.03 15.09 11.13
CA ASN A 179 12.14 13.69 11.48
C ASN A 179 12.11 12.80 10.23
N ALA A 180 12.35 11.51 10.43
CA ALA A 180 12.20 10.50 9.39
C ALA A 180 10.74 10.39 8.95
N LYS A 181 10.52 10.26 7.64
CA LYS A 181 9.21 10.14 7.02
C LYS A 181 9.17 8.97 6.05
N VAL A 182 8.11 8.18 6.16
CA VAL A 182 7.80 7.12 5.20
C VAL A 182 6.81 7.68 4.18
N LYS A 183 7.07 7.43 2.91
CA LYS A 183 6.21 7.82 1.79
C LYS A 183 5.90 6.61 0.93
N TYR A 184 4.63 6.36 0.69
CA TYR A 184 4.19 5.40 -0.31
C TYR A 184 4.49 5.89 -1.73
N ILE A 185 5.07 5.01 -2.54
CA ILE A 185 5.30 5.22 -3.96
C ILE A 185 4.39 4.30 -4.76
N LYS A 186 3.69 4.89 -5.74
CA LYS A 186 2.87 4.13 -6.68
C LYS A 186 3.76 3.17 -7.48
N PRO A 187 3.37 1.90 -7.63
CA PRO A 187 4.05 0.93 -8.49
C PRO A 187 4.31 1.44 -9.92
N GLU A 188 3.38 2.26 -10.42
CA GLU A 188 3.42 2.87 -11.75
C GLU A 188 4.52 3.91 -11.93
N ASP A 189 5.08 4.42 -10.85
CA ASP A 189 6.08 5.48 -10.85
C ASP A 189 7.48 4.97 -10.49
N PHE A 190 7.62 3.66 -10.20
CA PHE A 190 8.88 3.09 -9.73
C PHE A 190 9.35 1.90 -10.56
N VAL A 191 10.53 2.03 -11.16
CA VAL A 191 11.20 0.98 -11.92
C VAL A 191 12.51 0.58 -11.26
N PHE A 192 12.92 -0.68 -11.45
CA PHE A 192 14.18 -1.20 -10.94
C PHE A 192 14.67 -2.35 -11.81
N ASP A 193 15.97 -2.63 -11.74
CA ASP A 193 16.59 -3.74 -12.46
C ASP A 193 16.21 -5.09 -11.84
N LYS A 194 15.54 -5.93 -12.63
CA LYS A 194 15.15 -7.28 -12.24
C LYS A 194 16.38 -8.19 -11.99
N THR A 195 17.45 -8.01 -12.76
CA THR A 195 18.59 -8.95 -12.77
C THR A 195 19.43 -8.87 -11.50
N ASN A 196 19.52 -7.68 -10.90
CA ASN A 196 20.27 -7.43 -9.67
C ASN A 196 19.38 -7.28 -8.43
N LYS A 197 18.15 -7.82 -8.47
CA LYS A 197 17.17 -7.71 -7.38
C LYS A 197 17.68 -8.30 -6.05
N ASP A 198 18.47 -9.37 -6.12
CA ASP A 198 19.04 -10.02 -4.93
C ASP A 198 20.01 -9.10 -4.18
N ASN A 199 20.67 -8.17 -4.87
CA ASN A 199 21.50 -7.13 -4.27
C ASN A 199 20.76 -5.79 -4.29
N TRP A 200 19.65 -5.74 -3.55
CA TRP A 200 18.72 -4.60 -3.55
C TRP A 200 19.41 -3.26 -3.28
N ASP A 201 20.47 -3.21 -2.47
CA ASP A 201 21.12 -1.94 -2.11
C ASP A 201 21.95 -1.32 -3.22
N SER A 202 22.60 -2.12 -4.07
CA SER A 202 23.37 -1.64 -5.23
C SER A 202 22.54 -1.57 -6.53
N CYS A 203 21.37 -2.22 -6.55
CA CYS A 203 20.50 -2.30 -7.71
C CYS A 203 20.08 -0.91 -8.24
N ALA A 204 20.08 -0.75 -9.56
CA ALA A 204 19.61 0.47 -10.22
C ALA A 204 18.09 0.62 -10.04
N LYS A 205 17.67 1.75 -9.50
CA LYS A 205 16.27 2.11 -9.24
C LYS A 205 16.01 3.48 -9.84
N ILE A 206 14.84 3.66 -10.46
CA ILE A 206 14.43 4.96 -10.99
C ILE A 206 13.04 5.27 -10.47
N TYR A 207 12.93 6.38 -9.76
CA TYR A 207 11.68 6.93 -9.28
C TYR A 207 11.25 8.09 -10.19
N ARG A 208 10.09 7.93 -10.83
CA ARG A 208 9.49 8.95 -11.70
C ARG A 208 8.55 9.83 -10.89
N THR A 209 8.66 11.14 -11.04
CA THR A 209 7.68 12.10 -10.54
C THR A 209 7.34 13.16 -11.58
N PHE A 210 6.21 13.84 -11.41
CA PHE A 210 5.83 14.98 -12.24
C PHE A 210 5.77 16.23 -11.38
N ARG A 211 6.61 17.22 -11.66
CA ARG A 211 6.64 18.51 -10.93
C ARG A 211 6.51 19.70 -11.87
N THR A 212 6.04 20.83 -11.35
CA THR A 212 6.03 22.08 -12.13
C THR A 212 7.41 22.72 -12.16
N LEU A 213 7.66 23.62 -13.12
CA LEU A 213 8.90 24.37 -13.19
C LEU A 213 9.16 25.20 -11.91
N ASP A 214 8.10 25.77 -11.33
CA ASP A 214 8.20 26.56 -10.09
C ASP A 214 8.63 25.68 -8.91
N ASP A 215 8.11 24.45 -8.82
CA ASP A 215 8.50 23.50 -7.77
C ASP A 215 9.98 23.09 -7.90
N ILE A 216 10.46 22.88 -9.13
CA ILE A 216 11.86 22.54 -9.41
C ILE A 216 12.78 23.72 -9.02
N PHE A 217 12.36 24.95 -9.30
CA PHE A 217 13.12 26.15 -8.97
C PHE A 217 13.19 26.41 -7.46
N CYS A 218 12.09 26.18 -6.74
CA CYS A 218 12.04 26.38 -5.29
C CYS A 218 12.81 25.32 -4.49
N ASP A 219 13.10 24.16 -5.12
CA ASP A 219 13.79 23.06 -4.47
C ASP A 219 15.30 23.34 -4.37
N LYS A 220 15.73 23.67 -3.14
CA LYS A 220 17.12 23.99 -2.80
C LYS A 220 18.08 22.80 -2.94
N SER A 221 17.56 21.58 -3.13
CA SER A 221 18.39 20.38 -3.28
C SER A 221 18.91 20.18 -4.71
N ASN A 222 18.50 21.02 -5.66
CA ASN A 222 18.96 20.95 -7.05
C ASN A 222 20.32 21.61 -7.24
N ASN A 223 21.40 20.86 -6.98
CA ASN A 223 22.77 21.36 -6.98
C ASN A 223 23.30 21.80 -8.36
N LEU A 224 22.73 21.29 -9.46
CA LEU A 224 23.19 21.53 -10.84
C LEU A 224 22.24 22.38 -11.69
N LEU A 225 21.20 22.97 -11.08
CA LEU A 225 20.25 23.81 -11.80
C LEU A 225 20.87 25.18 -12.09
N THR A 226 21.23 25.41 -13.35
CA THR A 226 21.68 26.72 -13.86
C THR A 226 20.56 27.43 -14.63
N ASP A 227 20.65 28.75 -14.75
CA ASP A 227 19.67 29.56 -15.49
C ASP A 227 19.54 29.11 -16.96
N GLU A 228 20.63 28.65 -17.58
CA GLU A 228 20.64 28.11 -18.96
C GLU A 228 19.83 26.81 -19.08
N LYS A 229 20.03 25.87 -18.15
CA LYS A 229 19.24 24.62 -18.10
C LYS A 229 17.76 24.92 -17.85
N LEU A 230 17.47 25.94 -17.05
CA LEU A 230 16.10 26.37 -16.78
C LEU A 230 15.43 26.97 -18.02
N GLU A 231 16.14 27.74 -18.84
CA GLU A 231 15.64 28.19 -20.14
C GLU A 231 15.42 27.02 -21.12
N ASN A 232 16.31 26.02 -21.13
CA ASN A 232 16.10 24.80 -21.91
C ASN A 232 14.82 24.07 -21.48
N LEU A 233 14.58 23.92 -20.18
CA LEU A 233 13.38 23.29 -19.61
C LEU A 233 12.11 24.11 -19.90
N LYS A 234 12.15 25.45 -19.82
CA LYS A 234 11.06 26.33 -20.27
C LYS A 234 10.76 26.13 -21.75
N GLY A 235 11.79 25.97 -22.59
CA GLY A 235 11.66 25.65 -24.00
C GLY A 235 10.93 24.32 -24.25
N VAL A 236 11.15 23.30 -23.41
CA VAL A 236 10.40 22.03 -23.46
C VAL A 236 8.91 22.25 -23.19
N VAL A 237 8.58 22.98 -22.11
CA VAL A 237 7.19 23.25 -21.72
C VAL A 237 6.47 24.17 -22.71
N ALA A 238 7.17 25.12 -23.34
CA ALA A 238 6.61 26.05 -24.32
C ALA A 238 6.30 25.39 -25.67
N ASN A 239 7.08 24.38 -26.08
CA ASN A 239 6.86 23.63 -27.33
C ASN A 239 5.63 22.70 -27.31
N LYS A 240 4.91 22.64 -26.18
CA LYS A 240 3.64 21.94 -25.93
C LYS A 240 2.54 22.15 -26.99
N ARG A 241 2.60 23.22 -27.79
CA ARG A 241 1.55 23.55 -28.76
C ARG A 241 1.65 22.83 -30.11
N LEU A 242 2.71 22.06 -30.37
CA LEU A 242 3.01 21.60 -31.75
C LEU A 242 3.07 20.07 -31.95
N ARG A 243 3.02 19.22 -30.92
CA ARG A 243 3.13 17.76 -31.09
C ARG A 243 2.18 16.99 -30.16
N SER A 244 1.61 15.90 -30.68
CA SER A 244 0.56 15.08 -30.05
C SER A 244 1.02 14.43 -28.73
N ASP A 245 0.04 14.01 -27.93
CA ASP A 245 0.07 13.43 -26.57
C ASP A 245 0.97 12.19 -26.34
N GLU A 246 1.96 11.92 -27.19
CA GLU A 246 2.81 10.72 -27.16
C GLU A 246 4.30 10.99 -26.85
N GLU A 247 4.74 12.24 -26.71
CA GLU A 247 6.13 12.52 -26.32
C GLU A 247 6.33 12.31 -24.81
N ARG A 248 6.92 11.14 -24.48
CA ARG A 248 7.37 10.73 -23.13
C ARG A 248 8.28 11.83 -22.54
N GLY A 249 7.82 12.54 -21.51
CA GLY A 249 8.63 13.58 -20.84
C GLY A 249 7.87 14.70 -20.14
N PHE A 250 6.56 14.81 -20.34
CA PHE A 250 5.71 15.79 -19.65
C PHE A 250 4.28 15.30 -19.50
N GLU A 251 3.60 15.73 -18.43
CA GLU A 251 2.18 15.49 -18.20
C GLU A 251 1.48 16.84 -17.97
N GLY A 252 0.74 17.32 -18.97
CA GLY A 252 0.05 18.61 -18.89
C GLY A 252 1.01 19.79 -18.77
N ASN A 253 1.08 20.44 -17.60
CA ASN A 253 2.02 21.55 -17.30
C ASN A 253 3.17 21.11 -16.36
N ARG A 254 3.33 19.81 -16.15
CA ARG A 254 4.34 19.23 -15.27
C ARG A 254 5.40 18.52 -16.11
N LEU A 255 6.65 18.67 -15.72
CA LEU A 255 7.79 18.00 -16.32
C LEU A 255 8.02 16.65 -15.63
N GLU A 256 8.38 15.64 -16.42
CA GLU A 256 8.85 14.36 -15.91
C GLU A 256 10.20 14.55 -15.21
N ILE A 257 10.34 13.99 -14.02
CA ILE A 257 11.57 13.94 -13.25
C ILE A 257 11.89 12.48 -12.99
N LEU A 258 13.08 12.06 -13.40
CA LEU A 258 13.62 10.72 -13.17
C LEU A 258 14.73 10.82 -12.13
N GLU A 259 14.49 10.28 -10.94
CA GLU A 259 15.49 10.13 -9.89
C GLU A 259 16.12 8.74 -9.98
N TYR A 260 17.34 8.66 -10.49
CA TYR A 260 18.16 7.46 -10.53
C TYR A 260 18.90 7.26 -9.21
N TRP A 261 18.85 6.04 -8.70
CA TRP A 261 19.54 5.58 -7.50
C TRP A 261 20.28 4.28 -7.79
N GLY A 262 21.59 4.26 -7.57
CA GLY A 262 22.39 3.05 -7.69
C GLY A 262 23.82 3.32 -8.13
N ASP A 263 24.51 2.24 -8.49
CA ASP A 263 25.89 2.31 -8.98
C ASP A 263 25.91 2.71 -10.45
N ILE A 264 26.94 3.45 -10.85
CA ILE A 264 27.10 3.99 -12.21
C ILE A 264 28.52 3.74 -12.67
N GLU A 265 28.65 3.25 -13.90
CA GLU A 265 29.94 3.07 -14.56
C GLU A 265 30.19 4.27 -15.48
N LEU A 266 31.27 5.02 -15.24
CA LEU A 266 31.69 6.08 -16.14
C LEU A 266 32.44 5.52 -17.35
N THR A 267 32.54 6.34 -18.40
CA THR A 267 33.30 6.08 -19.64
C THR A 267 34.76 5.71 -19.38
N ASP A 268 35.35 6.28 -18.33
CA ASP A 268 36.72 6.01 -17.87
C ASP A 268 36.88 4.64 -17.16
N GLY A 269 35.80 3.84 -17.03
CA GLY A 269 35.79 2.54 -16.38
C GLY A 269 35.73 2.59 -14.85
N THR A 270 35.54 3.79 -14.27
CA THR A 270 35.37 3.98 -12.82
C THR A 270 33.91 3.75 -12.41
N VAL A 271 33.68 2.91 -11.42
CA VAL A 271 32.35 2.66 -10.85
C VAL A 271 32.12 3.60 -9.67
N LEU A 272 31.16 4.52 -9.82
CA LEU A 272 30.66 5.37 -8.75
C LEU A 272 29.55 4.63 -8.02
N LYS A 273 29.77 4.28 -6.76
CA LYS A 273 28.76 3.58 -5.95
C LYS A 273 27.75 4.55 -5.33
N ASN A 274 26.50 4.08 -5.19
CA ASN A 274 25.43 4.72 -4.44
C ASN A 274 25.25 6.22 -4.76
N ARG A 275 25.03 6.54 -6.05
CA ARG A 275 24.81 7.91 -6.53
C ARG A 275 23.33 8.21 -6.68
N LEU A 276 22.98 9.48 -6.45
CA LEU A 276 21.68 10.07 -6.76
C LEU A 276 21.83 11.02 -7.95
N ILE A 277 21.12 10.71 -9.04
CA ILE A 277 21.05 11.57 -10.22
C ILE A 277 19.60 11.90 -10.54
N THR A 278 19.28 13.17 -10.70
CA THR A 278 17.94 13.61 -11.07
C THR A 278 17.96 14.22 -12.47
N VAL A 279 17.21 13.62 -13.39
CA VAL A 279 17.02 14.08 -14.77
C VAL A 279 15.65 14.73 -14.91
N ALA A 280 15.60 15.95 -15.45
CA ALA A 280 14.36 16.67 -15.74
C ALA A 280 14.06 16.67 -17.25
N GLY A 281 12.80 16.36 -17.58
CA GLY A 281 12.25 16.40 -18.93
C GLY A 281 12.99 15.55 -19.96
N ARG A 282 13.75 14.53 -19.51
CA ARG A 282 14.68 13.73 -20.34
C ARG A 282 15.70 14.57 -21.12
N ARG A 283 16.05 15.76 -20.64
CA ARG A 283 16.95 16.70 -21.33
C ARG A 283 18.09 17.23 -20.48
N GLU A 284 17.86 17.46 -19.20
CA GLU A 284 18.86 18.10 -18.33
C GLU A 284 19.02 17.34 -17.01
N ILE A 285 20.25 17.22 -16.52
CA ILE A 285 20.52 16.75 -15.16
C ILE A 285 20.44 17.95 -14.22
N ILE A 286 19.54 17.89 -13.24
CA ILE A 286 19.28 18.97 -12.27
C ILE A 286 19.93 18.72 -10.91
N ARG A 287 20.25 17.45 -10.59
CA ARG A 287 20.92 17.07 -9.35
C ARG A 287 21.89 15.91 -9.62
N PHE A 288 23.07 16.01 -9.04
CA PHE A 288 24.08 14.95 -9.04
C PHE A 288 24.83 15.01 -7.71
N GLU A 289 24.69 13.97 -6.90
CA GLU A 289 25.37 13.87 -5.61
C GLU A 289 25.54 12.42 -5.18
N THR A 290 26.35 12.19 -4.15
CA THR A 290 26.34 10.92 -3.41
C THR A 290 25.01 10.79 -2.69
N ASN A 291 24.50 9.56 -2.54
CA ASN A 291 23.26 9.31 -1.80
C ASN A 291 23.28 10.01 -0.42
N PRO A 292 22.35 10.94 -0.15
CA PRO A 292 22.34 11.74 1.07
C PRO A 292 21.97 10.94 2.32
N PHE A 293 21.36 9.76 2.16
CA PHE A 293 20.87 8.94 3.28
C PHE A 293 21.86 7.87 3.74
N VAL A 294 23.00 7.71 3.06
CA VAL A 294 24.03 6.66 3.27
C VAL A 294 23.52 5.23 3.00
N ILE A 295 22.30 4.92 3.43
CA ILE A 295 21.56 3.69 3.16
C ILE A 295 20.67 3.83 1.93
N ASN A 296 20.26 2.72 1.35
CA ASN A 296 19.23 2.69 0.31
C ASN A 296 17.84 2.99 0.93
N PRO A 297 17.16 4.08 0.56
CA PRO A 297 15.91 4.49 1.20
C PRO A 297 14.67 3.70 0.72
N PHE A 298 14.79 2.91 -0.34
CA PHE A 298 13.65 2.21 -0.93
C PHE A 298 13.42 0.83 -0.32
N ILE A 299 12.15 0.52 -0.06
CA ILE A 299 11.67 -0.82 0.29
C ILE A 299 10.69 -1.23 -0.78
N HIS A 300 10.92 -2.38 -1.40
CA HIS A 300 10.00 -2.96 -2.38
C HIS A 300 9.57 -4.34 -1.92
N ALA A 301 8.27 -4.59 -1.92
CA ALA A 301 7.70 -5.84 -1.45
C ALA A 301 6.58 -6.34 -2.37
N ASN A 302 6.66 -7.63 -2.69
CA ASN A 302 5.67 -8.35 -3.48
C ASN A 302 5.03 -9.43 -2.61
N ILE A 303 3.70 -9.47 -2.58
CA ILE A 303 2.97 -10.54 -1.88
C ILE A 303 2.98 -11.80 -2.74
N ILE A 304 2.49 -11.69 -3.97
CA ILE A 304 2.51 -12.74 -4.98
C ILE A 304 3.46 -12.28 -6.08
N GLU A 305 4.57 -12.98 -6.25
CA GLU A 305 5.57 -12.64 -7.26
C GLU A 305 5.27 -13.29 -8.60
N CYS A 306 5.33 -12.49 -9.66
CA CYS A 306 5.31 -12.96 -11.03
C CYS A 306 6.69 -13.51 -11.42
N PRO A 307 6.83 -14.78 -11.84
CA PRO A 307 8.12 -15.33 -12.24
C PRO A 307 8.75 -14.60 -13.45
N THR A 308 7.92 -14.09 -14.36
CA THR A 308 8.38 -13.46 -15.60
C THR A 308 8.85 -12.02 -15.39
N THR A 309 8.15 -11.22 -14.59
CA THR A 309 8.51 -9.80 -14.37
C THR A 309 9.25 -9.55 -13.06
N GLY A 310 9.21 -10.49 -12.09
CA GLY A 310 9.77 -10.31 -10.75
C GLY A 310 8.99 -9.33 -9.87
N ARG A 311 7.77 -8.97 -10.30
CA ARG A 311 6.88 -7.95 -9.73
C ARG A 311 5.65 -8.55 -9.05
N GLY A 312 4.89 -7.74 -8.33
CA GLY A 312 3.65 -8.15 -7.68
C GLY A 312 2.50 -8.43 -8.64
N ILE A 313 1.68 -9.42 -8.30
CA ILE A 313 0.38 -9.69 -8.93
C ILE A 313 -0.72 -9.51 -7.90
N SER A 314 -1.75 -8.72 -8.23
CA SER A 314 -2.93 -8.59 -7.38
C SER A 314 -3.61 -9.96 -7.16
N PRO A 315 -3.98 -10.30 -5.91
CA PRO A 315 -4.79 -11.48 -5.61
C PRO A 315 -6.12 -11.53 -6.38
N LEU A 316 -6.66 -10.35 -6.76
CA LEU A 316 -7.93 -10.22 -7.45
C LEU A 316 -7.84 -10.51 -8.96
N ARG A 317 -6.64 -10.57 -9.53
CA ARG A 317 -6.45 -10.84 -10.97
C ARG A 317 -7.14 -12.12 -11.43
N VAL A 318 -7.08 -13.17 -10.61
CA VAL A 318 -7.68 -14.48 -10.94
C VAL A 318 -9.22 -14.39 -11.02
N ALA A 319 -9.82 -13.50 -10.23
CA ALA A 319 -11.27 -13.30 -10.22
C ALA A 319 -11.78 -12.51 -11.43
N LEU A 320 -10.94 -11.69 -12.08
CA LEU A 320 -11.35 -10.84 -13.21
C LEU A 320 -11.96 -11.65 -14.36
N VAL A 321 -11.28 -12.73 -14.78
CA VAL A 321 -11.74 -13.57 -15.91
C VAL A 321 -13.11 -14.19 -15.60
N LEU A 322 -13.28 -14.69 -14.36
CA LEU A 322 -14.53 -15.31 -13.93
C LEU A 322 -15.66 -14.28 -13.76
N SER A 323 -15.33 -13.07 -13.33
CA SER A 323 -16.28 -11.95 -13.20
C SER A 323 -16.76 -11.45 -14.56
N ASP A 324 -15.88 -11.34 -15.56
CA ASP A 324 -16.25 -10.97 -16.93
C ASP A 324 -17.20 -12.00 -17.57
N ILE A 325 -16.88 -13.30 -17.40
CA ILE A 325 -17.74 -14.40 -17.85
C ILE A 325 -19.12 -14.33 -17.16
N SER A 326 -19.13 -14.10 -15.85
CA SER A 326 -20.37 -13.99 -15.06
C SER A 326 -21.23 -12.80 -15.50
N SER A 327 -20.62 -11.65 -15.75
CA SER A 327 -21.29 -10.45 -16.24
C SER A 327 -21.86 -10.67 -17.65
N THR A 328 -21.10 -11.32 -18.53
CA THR A 328 -21.57 -11.70 -19.88
C THR A 328 -22.77 -12.64 -19.83
N ILE A 329 -22.73 -13.64 -18.95
CA ILE A 329 -23.83 -14.60 -18.78
C ILE A 329 -25.08 -13.89 -18.23
N LEU A 330 -24.91 -13.00 -17.24
CA LEU A 330 -26.01 -12.21 -16.69
C LEU A 330 -26.65 -11.33 -17.76
N ASN A 331 -25.86 -10.61 -18.56
CA ASN A 331 -26.36 -9.75 -19.63
C ASN A 331 -27.19 -10.55 -20.65
N LYS A 332 -26.70 -11.71 -21.08
CA LYS A 332 -27.45 -12.60 -21.98
C LYS A 332 -28.76 -13.11 -21.36
N GLN A 333 -28.80 -13.35 -20.05
CA GLN A 333 -30.02 -13.76 -19.36
C GLN A 333 -31.04 -12.63 -19.25
N ILE A 334 -30.58 -11.41 -18.98
CA ILE A 334 -31.44 -10.22 -18.92
C ILE A 334 -32.04 -9.95 -20.31
N ASP A 335 -31.23 -10.07 -21.37
CA ASP A 335 -31.72 -9.95 -22.74
C ASP A 335 -32.73 -11.07 -23.07
N ALA A 336 -32.47 -12.31 -22.67
CA ALA A 336 -33.43 -13.41 -22.83
C ALA A 336 -34.74 -13.17 -22.06
N LEU A 337 -34.66 -12.63 -20.84
CA LEU A 337 -35.82 -12.25 -20.04
C LEU A 337 -36.62 -11.14 -20.74
N ALA A 338 -35.94 -10.15 -21.34
CA ALA A 338 -36.61 -9.11 -22.12
C ALA A 338 -37.39 -9.68 -23.31
N LEU A 339 -36.83 -10.70 -24.00
CA LEU A 339 -37.55 -11.43 -25.06
C LEU A 339 -38.65 -12.33 -24.53
N MET A 340 -38.56 -12.83 -23.30
CA MET A 340 -39.67 -13.57 -22.69
C MET A 340 -40.84 -12.63 -22.32
N ILE A 341 -40.53 -11.44 -21.82
CA ILE A 341 -41.53 -10.41 -21.47
C ILE A 341 -42.19 -9.86 -22.74
N ASN A 342 -41.43 -9.65 -23.82
CA ASN A 342 -41.92 -9.18 -25.11
C ASN A 342 -41.46 -10.11 -26.25
N PRO A 343 -42.15 -11.25 -26.46
CA PRO A 343 -41.71 -12.25 -27.41
C PRO A 343 -41.88 -11.80 -28.85
N PRO A 344 -40.87 -11.98 -29.72
CA PRO A 344 -41.06 -11.91 -31.15
C PRO A 344 -42.01 -13.04 -31.61
N TYR A 345 -42.97 -12.67 -32.47
CA TYR A 345 -43.98 -13.58 -33.02
C TYR A 345 -43.66 -13.95 -34.47
N LEU A 346 -43.87 -15.22 -34.82
CA LEU A 346 -43.89 -15.68 -36.20
C LEU A 346 -45.31 -15.51 -36.77
N ALA A 347 -45.45 -14.71 -37.82
CA ALA A 347 -46.72 -14.50 -38.51
C ALA A 347 -46.58 -14.71 -40.03
N PRO A 348 -47.66 -15.11 -40.74
CA PRO A 348 -47.64 -15.25 -42.20
C PRO A 348 -47.25 -13.94 -42.92
N LYS A 349 -46.49 -14.07 -44.01
CA LYS A 349 -45.94 -12.93 -44.76
C LYS A 349 -47.08 -12.07 -45.35
N GLY A 350 -47.21 -10.83 -44.88
CA GLY A 350 -48.22 -9.87 -45.34
C GLY A 350 -49.36 -9.56 -44.36
N CYS A 351 -49.45 -10.29 -43.23
CA CYS A 351 -50.52 -10.08 -42.24
C CYS A 351 -50.39 -8.82 -41.39
N PHE A 352 -49.16 -8.36 -41.11
CA PHE A 352 -48.91 -7.16 -40.31
C PHE A 352 -47.91 -6.25 -41.05
N LYS A 353 -48.18 -4.94 -41.05
CA LYS A 353 -47.26 -3.91 -41.56
C LYS A 353 -46.93 -2.94 -40.41
N GLY A 354 -45.66 -2.90 -40.01
CA GLY A 354 -45.16 -1.99 -38.97
C GLY A 354 -45.41 -2.46 -37.53
N GLN A 355 -45.06 -1.61 -36.57
CA GLN A 355 -45.23 -1.83 -35.13
C GLN A 355 -46.68 -1.53 -34.73
N GLN A 356 -47.37 -2.47 -34.08
CA GLN A 356 -48.73 -2.26 -33.58
C GLN A 356 -48.73 -2.11 -32.06
N ASP A 357 -49.01 -0.90 -31.58
CA ASP A 357 -49.24 -0.65 -30.15
C ASP A 357 -50.63 -1.14 -29.74
N VAL A 358 -50.66 -2.12 -28.83
CA VAL A 358 -51.87 -2.65 -28.20
C VAL A 358 -52.10 -1.89 -26.90
N ARG A 359 -53.32 -1.35 -26.72
CA ARG A 359 -53.73 -0.65 -25.50
C ARG A 359 -55.03 -1.29 -24.96
N PRO A 360 -55.29 -1.24 -23.64
CA PRO A 360 -56.52 -1.77 -23.06
C PRO A 360 -57.77 -1.19 -23.75
N GLY A 361 -58.69 -2.06 -24.19
CA GLY A 361 -59.94 -1.68 -24.85
C GLY A 361 -59.88 -1.47 -26.38
N LYS A 362 -58.70 -1.66 -27.02
CA LYS A 362 -58.57 -1.57 -28.47
C LYS A 362 -59.05 -2.87 -29.14
N ILE A 363 -60.04 -2.77 -30.03
CA ILE A 363 -60.51 -3.89 -30.85
C ILE A 363 -59.48 -4.12 -31.97
N ILE A 364 -59.00 -5.36 -32.11
CA ILE A 364 -58.06 -5.77 -33.16
C ILE A 364 -58.83 -6.63 -34.15
N GLU A 365 -59.06 -6.10 -35.34
CA GLU A 365 -59.69 -6.83 -36.43
C GLU A 365 -58.64 -7.70 -37.13
N TYR A 366 -58.97 -8.99 -37.33
CA TYR A 366 -58.13 -9.93 -38.08
C TYR A 366 -58.93 -10.54 -39.22
N ASP A 367 -58.29 -10.67 -40.39
CA ASP A 367 -58.88 -11.37 -41.54
C ASP A 367 -58.54 -12.86 -41.45
N SER A 368 -59.55 -13.69 -41.20
CA SER A 368 -59.42 -15.14 -41.05
C SER A 368 -59.00 -15.85 -42.34
N ALA A 369 -59.11 -15.20 -43.50
CA ALA A 369 -58.62 -15.74 -44.77
C ALA A 369 -57.11 -15.53 -44.99
N LEU A 370 -56.52 -14.49 -44.36
CA LEU A 370 -55.08 -14.18 -44.43
C LEU A 370 -54.28 -14.83 -43.29
N MET A 371 -54.91 -15.14 -42.15
CA MET A 371 -54.28 -15.85 -41.01
C MET A 371 -54.89 -17.24 -40.80
N THR A 372 -54.38 -18.25 -41.51
CA THR A 372 -54.77 -19.66 -41.34
C THR A 372 -54.23 -20.29 -40.05
N THR A 373 -53.14 -19.74 -39.50
CA THR A 373 -52.54 -20.13 -38.22
C THR A 373 -52.28 -18.89 -37.38
N ALA A 374 -52.66 -18.94 -36.10
CA ALA A 374 -52.40 -17.85 -35.16
C ALA A 374 -50.88 -17.62 -35.01
N PRO A 375 -50.43 -16.36 -34.84
CA PRO A 375 -49.02 -16.08 -34.63
C PRO A 375 -48.47 -16.84 -33.43
N ALA A 376 -47.38 -17.58 -33.64
CA ALA A 376 -46.73 -18.35 -32.58
C ALA A 376 -45.58 -17.53 -31.98
N PRO A 377 -45.53 -17.32 -30.65
CA PRO A 377 -44.38 -16.71 -30.01
C PRO A 377 -43.17 -17.64 -30.12
N LEU A 378 -41.99 -17.07 -30.36
CA LEU A 378 -40.74 -17.81 -30.18
C LEU A 378 -40.52 -18.08 -28.68
N SER A 379 -40.31 -19.35 -28.30
CA SER A 379 -40.02 -19.72 -26.92
C SER A 379 -38.54 -19.52 -26.61
N PHE A 380 -38.26 -18.78 -25.53
CA PHE A 380 -36.93 -18.55 -24.97
C PHE A 380 -36.75 -19.22 -23.60
N ASP A 381 -37.67 -20.10 -23.18
CA ASP A 381 -37.71 -20.68 -21.82
C ASP A 381 -36.43 -21.43 -21.43
N LYS A 382 -35.73 -22.02 -22.41
CA LYS A 382 -34.45 -22.73 -22.18
C LYS A 382 -33.27 -21.78 -21.88
N ALA A 383 -33.39 -20.49 -22.15
CA ALA A 383 -32.33 -19.52 -21.90
C ALA A 383 -32.20 -19.12 -20.42
N MET A 384 -33.21 -19.41 -19.59
CA MET A 384 -33.22 -19.12 -18.15
C MET A 384 -32.38 -20.10 -17.30
N GLN A 385 -31.82 -21.18 -17.88
CA GLN A 385 -31.00 -22.18 -17.16
C GLN A 385 -29.64 -21.64 -16.68
N GLY A 386 -29.32 -20.38 -16.96
CA GLY A 386 -28.02 -19.79 -16.64
C GLY A 386 -27.83 -19.34 -15.18
N TRP A 387 -28.89 -19.29 -14.36
CA TRP A 387 -28.79 -18.81 -12.97
C TRP A 387 -27.92 -19.71 -12.08
N ASP A 388 -27.97 -21.02 -12.31
CA ASP A 388 -27.14 -21.99 -11.59
C ASP A 388 -25.63 -21.80 -11.88
N PHE A 389 -25.30 -21.40 -13.12
CA PHE A 389 -23.92 -21.09 -13.49
C PHE A 389 -23.41 -19.83 -12.78
N LEU A 390 -24.25 -18.82 -12.56
CA LEU A 390 -23.85 -17.62 -11.81
C LEU A 390 -23.50 -17.96 -10.36
N SER A 391 -24.27 -18.85 -9.72
CA SER A 391 -23.96 -19.35 -8.37
C SER A 391 -22.64 -20.13 -8.34
N TYR A 392 -22.41 -20.99 -9.34
CA TYR A 392 -21.16 -21.72 -9.50
C TYR A 392 -19.95 -20.80 -9.68
N PHE A 393 -20.04 -19.78 -10.54
CA PHE A 393 -18.95 -18.84 -10.75
C PHE A 393 -18.66 -18.01 -9.50
N LYS A 394 -19.67 -17.56 -8.76
CA LYS A 394 -19.46 -16.86 -7.48
C LYS A 394 -18.73 -17.74 -6.46
N SER A 395 -19.18 -18.98 -6.26
CA SER A 395 -18.51 -19.94 -5.38
C SER A 395 -17.06 -20.23 -5.80
N THR A 396 -16.83 -20.31 -7.12
CA THR A 396 -15.49 -20.54 -7.69
C THR A 396 -14.58 -19.32 -7.51
N ILE A 397 -15.10 -18.10 -7.67
CA ILE A 397 -14.38 -16.85 -7.43
C ILE A 397 -13.94 -16.75 -5.96
N GLU A 398 -14.84 -17.03 -5.03
CA GLU A 398 -14.53 -17.03 -3.59
C GLU A 398 -13.47 -18.10 -3.24
N SER A 399 -13.59 -19.29 -3.83
CA SER A 399 -12.64 -20.39 -3.62
C SER A 399 -11.24 -20.08 -4.17
N ALA A 400 -11.17 -19.49 -5.36
CA ALA A 400 -9.94 -19.14 -6.07
C ALA A 400 -9.20 -17.98 -5.40
N THR A 401 -9.93 -16.94 -4.97
CA THR A 401 -9.35 -15.79 -4.26
C THR A 401 -9.04 -16.10 -2.79
N GLY A 402 -9.78 -17.04 -2.20
CA GLY A 402 -9.72 -17.31 -0.76
C GLY A 402 -10.44 -16.25 0.09
N ILE A 403 -11.15 -15.31 -0.55
CA ILE A 403 -11.94 -14.27 0.10
C ILE A 403 -13.41 -14.69 -0.02
N PHE A 404 -14.09 -14.90 1.12
CA PHE A 404 -15.46 -15.42 1.15
C PHE A 404 -16.40 -14.42 1.80
N LYS A 405 -17.68 -14.40 1.37
CA LYS A 405 -18.71 -13.51 1.93
C LYS A 405 -19.00 -13.74 3.43
N ASN A 406 -18.67 -14.92 3.94
CA ASN A 406 -18.76 -15.23 5.37
C ASN A 406 -17.85 -14.32 6.21
N MET A 407 -16.75 -13.81 5.64
CA MET A 407 -15.84 -12.87 6.32
C MET A 407 -16.47 -11.48 6.51
N ALA A 408 -17.40 -11.09 5.65
CA ALA A 408 -18.17 -9.85 5.79
C ALA A 408 -19.35 -10.00 6.77
N GLY A 409 -19.41 -11.09 7.55
CA GLY A 409 -20.49 -11.38 8.49
C GLY A 409 -21.76 -11.95 7.85
N ASN A 410 -21.73 -12.27 6.55
CA ASN A 410 -22.89 -12.78 5.85
C ASN A 410 -22.94 -14.32 5.95
N LEU A 411 -23.59 -14.83 7.00
CA LEU A 411 -23.83 -16.26 7.17
C LEU A 411 -24.91 -16.70 6.15
N GLN A 412 -24.51 -17.42 5.09
CA GLN A 412 -25.47 -18.06 4.21
C GLN A 412 -26.33 -19.05 5.02
N THR A 413 -27.64 -18.86 4.99
CA THR A 413 -28.71 -19.68 5.61
C THR A 413 -28.82 -21.10 5.04
N THR A 414 -27.80 -21.61 4.36
CA THR A 414 -27.74 -22.99 3.91
C THR A 414 -27.08 -23.84 5.00
N GLN A 415 -27.67 -24.99 5.32
CA GLN A 415 -27.28 -25.96 6.36
C GLN A 415 -25.82 -26.45 6.24
N ARG A 416 -24.82 -25.60 6.45
CA ARG A 416 -23.44 -26.02 6.70
C ARG A 416 -23.35 -26.40 8.17
N THR A 417 -22.80 -27.56 8.47
CA THR A 417 -22.57 -27.96 9.86
C THR A 417 -21.56 -27.00 10.50
N ALA A 418 -21.75 -26.67 11.78
CA ALA A 418 -20.86 -25.75 12.50
C ALA A 418 -19.36 -26.15 12.40
N THR A 419 -19.10 -27.45 12.31
CA THR A 419 -17.76 -28.01 12.12
C THR A 419 -17.18 -27.70 10.74
N GLU A 420 -17.95 -27.83 9.66
CA GLU A 420 -17.51 -27.45 8.30
C GLU A 420 -17.30 -25.94 8.17
N LEU A 421 -18.13 -25.13 8.83
CA LEU A 421 -17.92 -23.69 8.92
C LEU A 421 -16.58 -23.39 9.59
N ASN A 422 -16.29 -23.99 10.75
CA ASN A 422 -15.02 -23.80 11.45
C ASN A 422 -13.79 -24.25 10.63
N TYR A 423 -13.86 -25.40 9.95
CA TYR A 423 -12.76 -25.84 9.08
C TYR A 423 -12.57 -24.92 7.87
N SER A 424 -13.67 -24.45 7.26
CA SER A 424 -13.60 -23.51 6.14
C SER A 424 -13.03 -22.14 6.56
N VAL A 425 -13.40 -21.64 7.75
CA VAL A 425 -12.89 -20.40 8.33
C VAL A 425 -11.41 -20.55 8.70
N SER A 426 -10.99 -21.69 9.25
CA SER A 426 -9.57 -21.92 9.56
C SER A 426 -8.67 -21.96 8.30
N GLY A 427 -9.12 -22.63 7.23
CA GLY A 427 -8.39 -22.65 5.95
C GLY A 427 -8.35 -21.29 5.26
N GLN A 428 -9.35 -20.44 5.50
CA GLN A 428 -9.42 -19.06 5.06
C GLN A 428 -8.42 -18.16 5.80
N GLU A 429 -8.44 -18.21 7.13
CA GLU A 429 -7.49 -17.48 7.98
C GLU A 429 -6.05 -17.84 7.63
N ALA A 430 -5.73 -19.11 7.35
CA ALA A 430 -4.39 -19.52 6.96
C ALA A 430 -3.84 -18.77 5.73
N ARG A 431 -4.65 -18.58 4.67
CA ARG A 431 -4.22 -17.87 3.45
C ARG A 431 -4.04 -16.37 3.70
N LEU A 432 -4.94 -15.76 4.47
CA LEU A 432 -4.85 -14.34 4.82
C LEU A 432 -3.68 -14.08 5.77
N ASN A 433 -3.44 -14.98 6.72
CA ASN A 433 -2.29 -14.92 7.62
C ASN A 433 -0.98 -15.02 6.85
N MET A 434 -0.90 -15.85 5.81
CA MET A 434 0.29 -15.89 4.94
C MET A 434 0.55 -14.53 4.25
N MET A 435 -0.52 -13.82 3.84
CA MET A 435 -0.38 -12.47 3.30
C MET A 435 0.06 -11.46 4.37
N LEU A 436 -0.53 -11.52 5.57
CA LEU A 436 -0.17 -10.66 6.70
C LEU A 436 1.29 -10.88 7.14
N ASP A 437 1.74 -12.13 7.24
CA ASP A 437 3.13 -12.48 7.53
C ASP A 437 4.08 -11.95 6.45
N ALA A 438 3.69 -12.04 5.18
CA ALA A 438 4.48 -11.48 4.08
C ALA A 438 4.58 -9.95 4.18
N ILE A 439 3.50 -9.26 4.53
CA ILE A 439 3.48 -7.80 4.73
C ILE A 439 4.38 -7.41 5.92
N ASN A 440 4.20 -8.07 7.07
CA ASN A 440 4.98 -7.80 8.27
C ASN A 440 6.47 -8.02 8.02
N ARG A 441 6.84 -9.14 7.39
CA ARG A 441 8.23 -9.49 7.12
C ARG A 441 8.89 -8.64 6.04
N LYS A 442 8.19 -8.34 4.94
CA LYS A 442 8.79 -7.68 3.76
C LYS A 442 8.63 -6.15 3.78
N ILE A 443 7.65 -5.61 4.52
CA ILE A 443 7.35 -4.17 4.53
C ILE A 443 7.62 -3.58 5.91
N ILE A 444 6.94 -4.08 6.94
CA ILE A 444 6.96 -3.45 8.28
C ILE A 444 8.34 -3.52 8.92
N ILE A 445 8.96 -4.70 9.00
CA ILE A 445 10.29 -4.84 9.62
C ILE A 445 11.36 -3.99 8.89
N PRO A 446 11.50 -4.07 7.55
CA PRO A 446 12.46 -3.22 6.85
C PRO A 446 12.16 -1.74 6.99
N MET A 447 10.89 -1.34 7.09
CA MET A 447 10.50 0.05 7.33
C MET A 447 10.97 0.53 8.69
N VAL A 448 10.77 -0.27 9.75
CA VAL A 448 11.22 0.05 11.10
C VAL A 448 12.75 0.14 11.16
N GLN A 449 13.45 -0.82 10.56
CA GLN A 449 14.91 -0.85 10.48
C GLN A 449 15.47 0.39 9.78
N LYS A 450 15.01 0.69 8.56
CA LYS A 450 15.48 1.86 7.81
C LYS A 450 15.12 3.19 8.49
N THR A 451 13.97 3.26 9.14
CA THR A 451 13.58 4.44 9.92
C THR A 451 14.53 4.64 11.10
N ALA A 452 14.87 3.58 11.82
CA ALA A 452 15.82 3.64 12.92
C ALA A 452 17.22 4.07 12.45
N GLU A 453 17.71 3.50 11.35
CA GLU A 453 19.01 3.85 10.75
C GLU A 453 19.06 5.31 10.23
N ILE A 454 17.97 5.80 9.63
CA ILE A 454 17.90 7.21 9.22
C ILE A 454 17.92 8.13 10.42
N ILE A 455 17.18 7.80 11.48
CA ILE A 455 17.18 8.62 12.70
C ILE A 455 18.56 8.62 13.36
N SER A 456 19.25 7.47 13.41
CA SER A 456 20.60 7.39 13.99
C SER A 456 21.63 8.21 13.20
N ASN A 457 21.46 8.32 11.88
CA ASN A 457 22.38 9.08 11.02
C ASN A 457 22.13 10.60 11.03
N PHE A 458 20.87 11.04 11.20
CA PHE A 458 20.49 12.46 11.09
C PHE A 458 20.30 13.16 12.44
N LYS A 459 19.83 12.45 13.50
CA LYS A 459 19.67 13.03 14.83
C LYS A 459 20.91 12.79 15.68
N LEU A 460 21.53 13.89 16.13
CA LEU A 460 22.67 13.88 17.04
C LEU A 460 22.27 14.51 18.39
N GLY A 461 22.73 13.94 19.49
CA GLY A 461 22.54 14.46 20.85
C GLY A 461 21.24 14.05 21.53
N ASN A 462 20.97 14.62 22.70
CA ASN A 462 19.98 14.08 23.63
C ASN A 462 18.56 14.55 23.29
N GLU A 463 17.63 13.61 23.12
CA GLU A 463 16.20 13.90 22.91
C GLU A 463 15.38 13.38 24.08
N VAL A 464 14.45 14.18 24.58
CA VAL A 464 13.57 13.76 25.67
C VAL A 464 12.30 13.18 25.07
N VAL A 465 12.08 11.88 25.26
CA VAL A 465 10.87 11.19 24.80
C VAL A 465 10.00 10.84 25.99
N ARG A 466 8.69 11.03 25.81
CA ARG A 466 7.70 10.58 26.79
C ARG A 466 7.55 9.07 26.65
N ILE A 467 7.81 8.36 27.74
CA ILE A 467 7.56 6.94 27.90
C ILE A 467 6.51 6.82 28.98
N ASP A 468 5.39 6.15 28.67
CA ASP A 468 4.40 5.82 29.69
C ASP A 468 4.88 4.57 30.44
N SER A 469 5.73 4.79 31.43
CA SER A 469 6.22 3.75 32.33
C SER A 469 5.37 3.72 33.60
N HIS A 470 4.79 2.56 33.93
CA HIS A 470 3.98 2.37 35.14
C HIS A 470 2.73 3.28 35.26
N GLY A 471 2.06 3.62 34.13
CA GLY A 471 0.89 4.49 34.13
C GLY A 471 1.18 5.95 34.52
N LYS A 472 2.46 6.33 34.55
CA LYS A 472 2.95 7.70 34.69
C LYS A 472 3.76 8.07 33.46
N ALA A 473 3.53 9.26 32.93
CA ALA A 473 4.36 9.82 31.88
C ALA A 473 5.76 10.11 32.46
N VAL A 474 6.74 9.25 32.15
CA VAL A 474 8.15 9.46 32.49
C VAL A 474 8.84 10.01 31.25
N PHE A 475 9.62 11.05 31.42
CA PHE A 475 10.42 11.62 30.34
C PHE A 475 11.83 11.06 30.44
N GLU A 476 12.23 10.22 29.49
CA GLU A 476 13.59 9.67 29.43
C GLU A 476 14.39 10.32 28.31
N THR A 477 15.69 10.49 28.54
CA THR A 477 16.64 11.02 27.55
C THR A 477 17.15 9.88 26.67
N ILE A 478 17.09 10.10 25.37
CA ILE A 478 17.62 9.22 24.34
C ILE A 478 18.91 9.83 23.83
N ASP A 479 20.01 9.13 24.10
CA ASP A 479 21.36 9.52 23.71
C ASP A 479 21.82 8.72 22.47
N ASP A 480 22.90 9.15 21.82
CA ASP A 480 23.42 8.52 20.59
C ASP A 480 23.84 7.05 20.79
N ASN A 481 24.15 6.64 22.03
CA ASN A 481 24.42 5.24 22.37
C ASN A 481 23.18 4.35 22.25
N VAL A 482 21.99 4.89 22.54
CA VAL A 482 20.71 4.20 22.35
C VAL A 482 20.37 4.13 20.87
N ARG A 483 20.68 5.16 20.08
CA ARG A 483 20.36 5.17 18.63
C ARG A 483 21.23 4.23 17.81
N ASN A 484 22.53 4.14 18.14
CA ASN A 484 23.53 3.38 17.37
C ASN A 484 23.75 1.94 17.85
N ALA A 485 22.98 1.48 18.84
CA ALA A 485 23.09 0.12 19.35
C ALA A 485 22.49 -0.94 18.40
N ASN A 486 22.93 -2.19 18.55
CA ASN A 486 22.47 -3.31 17.72
C ASN A 486 21.17 -3.92 18.28
N TYR A 487 20.07 -3.71 17.56
CA TYR A 487 18.74 -4.22 17.92
C TYR A 487 18.24 -5.27 16.94
N ILE A 488 17.43 -6.19 17.45
CA ILE A 488 16.64 -7.14 16.67
C ILE A 488 15.18 -6.68 16.73
N TYR A 489 14.67 -6.29 15.57
CA TYR A 489 13.27 -5.94 15.37
C TYR A 489 12.46 -7.18 15.05
N ARG A 490 11.36 -7.39 15.78
CA ARG A 490 10.39 -8.46 15.53
C ARG A 490 9.04 -7.82 15.24
N TYR A 491 8.26 -8.42 14.35
CA TYR A 491 6.89 -7.93 14.15
C TYR A 491 6.03 -8.30 15.35
N GLY A 492 5.19 -7.37 15.79
CA GLY A 492 4.22 -7.58 16.85
C GLY A 492 3.05 -8.34 16.27
N ASP A 493 3.06 -9.66 16.39
CA ASP A 493 1.99 -10.49 15.85
C ASP A 493 0.81 -10.54 16.83
N ARG A 494 -0.36 -10.02 16.42
CA ARG A 494 -1.61 -10.21 17.16
C ARG A 494 -1.93 -11.68 17.38
N LYS A 495 -1.51 -12.57 16.47
CA LYS A 495 -1.61 -14.02 16.66
C LYS A 495 -0.64 -14.51 17.71
N ALA A 496 0.60 -14.00 17.82
CA ALA A 496 1.45 -14.36 18.96
C ALA A 496 0.82 -13.90 20.28
N THR A 497 0.16 -12.74 20.32
CA THR A 497 -0.59 -12.30 21.50
C THR A 497 -1.83 -13.18 21.75
N PHE A 498 -2.56 -13.57 20.72
CA PHE A 498 -3.73 -14.45 20.83
C PHE A 498 -3.34 -15.89 21.22
N GLU A 499 -2.29 -16.43 20.62
CA GLU A 499 -1.70 -17.71 20.99
C GLU A 499 -1.13 -17.66 22.41
N ARG A 500 -0.48 -16.58 22.83
CA ARG A 500 -0.07 -16.40 24.23
C ARG A 500 -1.28 -16.43 25.16
N LYS A 501 -2.38 -15.74 24.81
CA LYS A 501 -3.64 -15.79 25.57
C LYS A 501 -4.26 -17.19 25.57
N SER A 502 -4.24 -17.90 24.45
CA SER A 502 -4.76 -19.27 24.34
C SER A 502 -3.92 -20.26 25.14
N ARG A 503 -2.60 -20.24 24.98
CA ARG A 503 -1.65 -21.06 25.76
C ARG A 503 -1.73 -20.73 27.25
N LEU A 504 -1.97 -19.48 27.61
CA LEU A 504 -2.23 -19.09 29.00
C LEU A 504 -3.53 -19.71 29.51
N LYS A 505 -4.61 -19.68 28.72
CA LYS A 505 -5.87 -20.30 29.13
C LYS A 505 -5.69 -21.81 29.31
N GLU A 506 -5.00 -22.47 28.39
CA GLU A 506 -4.64 -23.89 28.50
C GLU A 506 -3.76 -24.15 29.73
N MET A 507 -2.73 -23.33 29.96
CA MET A 507 -1.85 -23.43 31.11
C MET A 507 -2.61 -23.18 32.42
N PHE A 508 -3.57 -22.25 32.44
CA PHE A 508 -4.42 -21.97 33.59
C PHE A 508 -5.38 -23.13 33.87
N GLU A 509 -5.96 -23.74 32.84
CA GLU A 509 -6.77 -24.97 32.97
C GLU A 509 -5.92 -26.12 33.53
N VAL A 510 -4.67 -26.25 33.09
CA VAL A 510 -3.71 -27.24 33.60
C VAL A 510 -3.34 -26.95 35.06
N VAL A 511 -3.02 -25.70 35.41
CA VAL A 511 -2.72 -25.30 36.80
C VAL A 511 -3.95 -25.51 37.69
N GLN A 512 -5.15 -25.20 37.22
CA GLN A 512 -6.40 -25.46 37.92
C GLN A 512 -6.66 -26.96 38.13
N ALA A 513 -6.28 -27.81 37.17
CA ALA A 513 -6.33 -29.26 37.33
C ALA A 513 -5.31 -29.77 38.37
N PHE A 514 -4.09 -29.23 38.39
CA PHE A 514 -3.09 -29.55 39.41
C PHE A 514 -3.45 -29.02 40.80
N ALA A 515 -4.20 -27.92 40.89
CA ALA A 515 -4.75 -27.37 42.13
C ALA A 515 -5.73 -28.32 42.83
N GLN A 516 -6.37 -29.23 42.08
CA GLN A 516 -7.29 -30.22 42.64
C GLN A 516 -6.57 -31.36 43.36
N LEU A 517 -5.24 -31.46 43.22
CA LEU A 517 -4.40 -32.40 43.95
C LEU A 517 -3.84 -31.71 45.21
N PRO A 518 -4.19 -32.19 46.42
CA PRO A 518 -3.82 -31.54 47.68
C PRO A 518 -2.30 -31.33 47.84
N ASP A 519 -1.52 -32.33 47.47
CA ASP A 519 -0.06 -32.34 47.63
C ASP A 519 0.65 -31.32 46.72
N VAL A 520 0.06 -31.01 45.56
CA VAL A 520 0.63 -30.08 44.57
C VAL A 520 0.13 -28.66 44.82
N SER A 521 -1.11 -28.50 45.29
CA SER A 521 -1.68 -27.19 45.62
C SER A 521 -0.92 -26.44 46.71
N GLU A 522 -0.30 -27.15 47.65
CA GLU A 522 0.54 -26.56 48.71
C GLU A 522 1.93 -26.15 48.22
N GLN A 523 2.38 -26.67 47.08
CA GLN A 523 3.70 -26.38 46.49
C GLN A 523 3.66 -25.34 45.36
N ILE A 524 2.46 -24.95 44.90
CA ILE A 524 2.29 -23.93 43.85
C ILE A 524 2.39 -22.53 44.46
N ASP A 525 3.30 -21.71 43.94
CA ASP A 525 3.32 -20.28 44.20
C ASP A 525 2.22 -19.58 43.38
N TRP A 526 1.06 -19.42 44.01
CA TRP A 526 -0.10 -18.73 43.44
C TRP A 526 0.18 -17.28 43.06
N LEU A 527 1.16 -16.65 43.71
CA LEU A 527 1.52 -15.26 43.55
C LEU A 527 2.35 -15.07 42.28
N GLU A 528 3.29 -15.99 42.00
CA GLU A 528 3.98 -16.02 40.70
C GLU A 528 3.05 -16.43 39.55
N CYS A 529 2.15 -17.39 39.75
CA CYS A 529 1.16 -17.76 38.74
C CYS A 529 0.25 -16.58 38.35
N PHE A 530 -0.17 -15.78 39.33
CA PHE A 530 -0.94 -14.56 39.10
C PHE A 530 -0.12 -13.48 38.37
N LYS A 531 1.15 -13.32 38.74
CA LYS A 531 2.06 -12.39 38.06
C LYS A 531 2.27 -12.75 36.60
N PHE A 532 2.59 -14.01 36.35
CA PHE A 532 2.77 -14.56 35.01
C PHE A 532 1.49 -14.43 34.18
N ALA A 533 0.31 -14.66 34.77
CA ALA A 533 -0.95 -14.51 34.06
C ALA A 533 -1.17 -13.07 33.59
N LEU A 534 -0.96 -12.09 34.48
CA LEU A 534 -1.13 -10.66 34.17
C LEU A 534 -0.13 -10.16 33.11
N GLU A 535 1.12 -10.60 33.18
CA GLU A 535 2.14 -10.27 32.18
C GLU A 535 1.76 -10.77 30.79
N GLN A 536 1.24 -11.99 30.67
CA GLN A 536 0.80 -12.55 29.40
C GLN A 536 -0.50 -11.92 28.86
N TYR A 537 -1.34 -11.34 29.73
CA TYR A 537 -2.46 -10.48 29.29
C TYR A 537 -2.01 -9.11 28.76
N GLY A 538 -0.71 -8.81 28.80
CA GLY A 538 -0.14 -7.55 28.36
C GLY A 538 -0.15 -6.47 29.45
N ILE A 539 -0.38 -6.86 30.70
CA ILE A 539 -0.31 -5.96 31.86
C ILE A 539 1.09 -6.12 32.44
N GLU A 540 2.02 -5.26 32.01
CA GLU A 540 3.43 -5.26 32.45
C GLU A 540 3.60 -4.97 33.95
N ASN A 541 2.53 -4.66 34.68
CA ASN A 541 2.55 -4.30 36.10
C ASN A 541 1.69 -5.25 36.94
N SER A 542 1.99 -6.54 36.89
CA SER A 542 1.34 -7.55 37.73
C SER A 542 1.54 -7.32 39.24
N SER A 543 2.63 -6.66 39.60
CA SER A 543 3.02 -6.25 40.95
C SER A 543 2.23 -5.08 41.54
N ASN A 544 1.51 -4.29 40.74
CA ASN A 544 0.64 -3.20 41.24
C ASN A 544 -0.71 -3.69 41.75
N PHE A 545 -1.11 -4.92 41.39
CA PHE A 545 -2.37 -5.53 41.85
C PHE A 545 -2.20 -6.26 43.18
N LEU A 546 -0.96 -6.41 43.65
CA LEU A 546 -0.60 -7.08 44.88
C LEU A 546 -0.16 -6.01 45.88
N LEU A 547 -0.85 -5.94 47.02
CA LEU A 547 -0.36 -5.16 48.14
C LEU A 547 0.97 -5.80 48.57
N GLN A 548 2.05 -5.02 48.60
CA GLN A 548 3.22 -5.41 49.37
C GLN A 548 2.77 -5.45 50.83
N ASP A 549 2.57 -6.64 51.38
CA ASP A 549 2.53 -6.83 52.82
C ASP A 549 3.92 -6.42 53.34
N ASN A 550 4.03 -5.16 53.76
CA ASN A 550 5.10 -4.72 54.62
C ASN A 550 4.95 -5.45 55.95
N ASN A 551 5.65 -6.57 56.09
CA ASN A 551 6.08 -7.13 57.37
C ASN A 551 7.57 -7.45 57.32
#